data_AF-A0A168NIZ4-F1
#
_entry.id   AF-A0A168NIZ4-F1
#
_cell.length_a   1.000
_cell.length_b   1.000
_cell.length_c   1.000
_cell.angle_alpha   90.00
_cell.angle_beta   90.00
_cell.angle_gamma   90.00
#
_symmetry.space_group_name_H-M   'P 1'
#
loop_
_entity.id
_entity.type
_entity.pdbx_description
1 polymer ?
#
loop_
_entity_poly.entity_id
_entity_poly.type
_entity_poly.pdbx_seq_one_letter_code
_entity_poly.pdbx_strand_id
1 'polypeptide(L)'
;MDSGAGGENEARWFFDLFVHSDQVNEYHVDSTYKTNRAGFELFGIVANVQGSGYPVAYMIMNVDSRTNRANQDTHRVAVLKLFFRAMKDRGLNPTFMFCDKDMAEINAIEATWNPSVVRLCLWHLKRAVKTKLGQPK
;
A
#
# COMPACT_ATOMS: atom_id res chain seq x y z
N MET A 1 9.82 -45.53 3.11
CA MET A 1 11.10 -44.84 2.91
C MET A 1 10.83 -43.39 3.14
N ASP A 2 11.16 -42.97 4.36
CA ASP A 2 11.19 -41.60 4.80
C ASP A 2 12.28 -40.88 4.00
N SER A 3 11.89 -39.92 3.17
CA SER A 3 12.83 -38.99 2.54
C SER A 3 12.57 -37.62 3.16
N GLY A 4 13.27 -37.37 4.25
CA GLY A 4 13.29 -36.07 4.91
C GLY A 4 13.68 -34.98 3.93
N ALA A 5 12.86 -33.94 3.87
CA ALA A 5 13.29 -32.63 3.43
C ALA A 5 13.54 -31.82 4.70
N GLY A 6 14.82 -31.57 4.98
CA GLY A 6 15.28 -30.86 6.15
C GLY A 6 14.62 -29.51 6.30
N GLY A 7 14.15 -29.23 7.52
CA GLY A 7 13.80 -27.89 7.95
C GLY A 7 15.06 -27.03 7.98
N GLU A 8 15.26 -26.25 6.92
CA GLU A 8 16.11 -25.08 7.01
C GLU A 8 15.25 -23.95 7.60
N ASN A 9 15.65 -23.46 8.78
CA ASN A 9 15.15 -22.22 9.37
C ASN A 9 15.62 -21.04 8.50
N GLU A 10 15.10 -20.95 7.28
CA GLU A 10 15.32 -19.80 6.41
C GLU A 10 14.51 -18.64 7.01
N ALA A 11 15.18 -17.56 7.39
CA ALA A 11 14.51 -16.36 7.88
C ALA A 11 13.65 -15.78 6.75
N ARG A 12 12.38 -16.19 6.70
CA ARG A 12 11.41 -15.66 5.74
C ARG A 12 11.02 -14.26 6.18
N TRP A 13 11.36 -13.29 5.36
CA TRP A 13 10.91 -11.91 5.54
C TRP A 13 9.38 -11.86 5.51
N PHE A 14 8.80 -10.88 6.20
CA PHE A 14 7.33 -10.72 6.23
C PHE A 14 6.72 -10.69 4.83
N PHE A 15 7.41 -10.10 3.85
CA PHE A 15 6.97 -10.14 2.46
C PHE A 15 6.78 -11.58 1.97
N ASP A 16 7.83 -12.40 1.97
CA ASP A 16 7.80 -13.76 1.43
C ASP A 16 6.86 -14.67 2.22
N LEU A 17 6.73 -14.43 3.53
CA LEU A 17 5.80 -15.16 4.40
C LEU A 17 4.33 -14.91 4.03
N PHE A 18 3.97 -13.67 3.70
CA PHE A 18 2.57 -13.30 3.51
C PHE A 18 2.09 -13.37 2.07
N VAL A 19 2.94 -13.04 1.09
CA VAL A 19 2.52 -13.04 -0.33
C VAL A 19 2.26 -14.45 -0.87
N HIS A 20 2.81 -15.48 -0.23
CA HIS A 20 2.57 -16.89 -0.56
C HIS A 20 1.55 -17.56 0.37
N SER A 21 0.89 -16.80 1.25
CA SER A 21 -0.09 -17.31 2.19
C SER A 21 -1.51 -17.01 1.71
N ASP A 22 -2.31 -18.06 1.50
CA ASP A 22 -3.73 -17.93 1.18
C ASP A 22 -4.56 -17.31 2.33
N GLN A 23 -3.97 -17.19 3.52
CA GLN A 23 -4.62 -16.60 4.70
C GLN A 23 -4.47 -15.08 4.76
N VAL A 24 -3.58 -14.48 3.95
CA VAL A 24 -3.30 -13.04 4.00
C VAL A 24 -3.74 -12.38 2.69
N ASN A 25 -4.94 -11.82 2.72
CA ASN A 25 -5.61 -11.25 1.56
C ASN A 25 -5.95 -9.75 1.73
N GLU A 26 -5.69 -9.19 2.91
CA GLU A 26 -5.94 -7.79 3.26
C GLU A 26 -4.62 -7.04 3.42
N TYR A 27 -4.48 -5.95 2.68
CA TYR A 27 -3.28 -5.11 2.71
C TYR A 27 -3.68 -3.64 2.77
N HIS A 28 -2.83 -2.82 3.35
CA HIS A 28 -3.00 -1.38 3.48
C HIS A 28 -1.82 -0.68 2.81
N VAL A 29 -2.07 0.39 2.07
CA VAL A 29 -1.06 1.34 1.64
C VAL A 29 -1.36 2.71 2.23
N ASP A 30 -0.32 3.38 2.69
CA ASP A 30 -0.39 4.76 3.15
C ASP A 30 0.96 5.46 2.88
N SER A 31 0.96 6.79 2.91
CA SER A 31 2.15 7.59 2.66
C SER A 31 2.38 8.68 3.72
N THR A 32 3.66 8.99 3.95
CA THR A 32 4.06 10.08 4.85
C THR A 32 4.02 11.45 4.15
N TYR A 33 2.83 11.89 3.73
CA TYR A 33 2.65 13.17 3.04
C TYR A 33 3.12 14.37 3.89
N LYS A 34 4.01 15.20 3.34
CA LYS A 34 4.52 16.44 3.98
C LYS A 34 5.10 16.25 5.39
N THR A 35 5.71 15.10 5.67
CA THR A 35 6.32 14.82 6.99
C THR A 35 7.77 15.29 7.12
N ASN A 36 8.44 15.68 6.03
CA ASN A 36 9.81 16.16 6.04
C ASN A 36 10.03 17.36 5.11
N ARG A 37 11.14 18.09 5.32
CA ARG A 37 11.53 19.26 4.52
C ARG A 37 12.29 18.91 3.24
N ALA A 38 12.73 17.66 3.10
CA ALA A 38 13.51 17.20 1.96
C ALA A 38 12.65 16.87 0.74
N GLY A 39 11.32 16.89 0.89
CA GLY A 39 10.38 16.66 -0.22
C GLY A 39 10.18 15.18 -0.54
N PHE A 40 10.44 14.27 0.40
CA PHE A 40 10.22 12.83 0.18
C PHE A 40 8.89 12.37 0.77
N GLU A 41 8.25 11.42 0.10
CA GLU A 41 7.14 10.63 0.63
C GLU A 41 7.61 9.18 0.79
N LEU A 42 7.41 8.61 1.98
CA LEU A 42 7.58 7.19 2.22
C LEU A 42 6.21 6.52 2.10
N PHE A 43 6.08 5.60 1.16
CA PHE A 43 4.95 4.70 1.04
C PHE A 43 5.26 3.39 1.76
N GLY A 44 4.30 2.88 2.51
CA GLY A 44 4.38 1.57 3.16
C GLY A 44 3.20 0.70 2.74
N ILE A 45 3.48 -0.58 2.48
CA ILE A 45 2.45 -1.61 2.37
C ILE A 45 2.50 -2.45 3.65
N VAL A 46 1.34 -2.61 4.29
CA VAL A 46 1.16 -3.34 5.55
C VAL A 46 0.15 -4.45 5.33
N ALA A 47 0.53 -5.70 5.57
CA ALA A 47 -0.39 -6.83 5.60
C ALA A 47 -1.22 -6.81 6.88
N ASN A 48 -2.52 -7.11 6.77
CA ASN A 48 -3.39 -7.36 7.91
C ASN A 48 -3.52 -8.86 8.15
N VAL A 49 -3.02 -9.33 9.29
CA VAL A 49 -3.13 -10.72 9.73
C VAL A 49 -3.89 -10.73 11.05
N GLN A 50 -5.15 -11.17 11.00
CA GLN A 50 -6.03 -11.25 12.18
C GLN A 50 -6.12 -9.94 13.00
N GLY A 51 -6.13 -8.79 12.31
CA GLY A 51 -6.18 -7.47 12.94
C GLY A 51 -4.81 -6.89 13.32
N SER A 52 -3.72 -7.64 13.13
CA SER A 52 -2.35 -7.18 13.36
C SER A 52 -1.72 -6.74 12.05
N GLY A 53 -1.09 -5.57 12.06
CA GLY A 53 -0.40 -5.01 10.89
C GLY A 53 1.07 -5.42 10.84
N TYR A 54 1.52 -5.93 9.69
CA TYR A 54 2.92 -6.27 9.45
C TYR A 54 3.45 -5.56 8.20
N PRO A 55 4.58 -4.84 8.28
CA PRO A 55 5.16 -4.18 7.11
C PRO A 55 5.68 -5.21 6.12
N VAL A 56 5.25 -5.12 4.85
CA VAL A 56 5.69 -6.03 3.79
C VAL A 56 6.57 -5.35 2.76
N ALA A 57 6.32 -4.07 2.46
CA ALA A 57 7.12 -3.34 1.50
C ALA A 57 7.13 -1.85 1.81
N TYR A 58 8.17 -1.17 1.36
CA TYR A 58 8.28 0.28 1.45
C TYR A 58 8.91 0.86 0.18
N MET A 59 8.55 2.09 -0.14
CA MET A 59 9.12 2.84 -1.25
C MET A 59 9.29 4.29 -0.81
N ILE A 60 10.49 4.84 -0.99
CA ILE A 60 10.73 6.28 -0.85
C ILE A 60 10.67 6.95 -2.23
N MET A 61 9.93 8.04 -2.33
CA MET A 61 9.76 8.79 -3.56
C MET A 61 10.02 10.27 -3.31
N ASN A 62 10.77 10.90 -4.21
CA ASN A 62 10.92 12.36 -4.20
C ASN A 62 9.69 13.00 -4.85
N VAL A 63 9.11 13.97 -4.16
CA VAL A 63 7.97 14.76 -4.59
C VAL A 63 8.47 16.14 -4.93
N ASP A 64 8.66 16.40 -6.23
CA ASP A 64 9.13 17.70 -6.69
C ASP A 64 8.06 18.77 -6.47
N SER A 65 8.23 19.53 -5.38
CA SER A 65 7.35 20.63 -4.99
C SER A 65 7.32 21.79 -5.98
N ARG A 66 8.22 21.83 -6.97
CA ARG A 66 8.28 22.85 -8.03
C ARG A 66 7.38 22.54 -9.21
N THR A 67 6.92 21.30 -9.35
CA THR A 67 5.98 20.91 -10.39
C THR A 67 4.53 21.22 -9.98
N ASN A 68 3.65 21.51 -10.94
CA ASN A 68 2.24 21.73 -10.62
C ASN A 68 1.57 20.43 -10.13
N ARG A 69 0.45 20.54 -9.42
CA ARG A 69 -0.25 19.39 -8.82
C ARG A 69 -0.64 18.31 -9.82
N ALA A 70 -1.08 18.70 -11.03
CA ALA A 70 -1.48 17.73 -12.06
C ALA A 70 -0.29 16.88 -12.54
N ASN A 71 0.88 17.50 -12.71
CA ASN A 71 2.11 16.82 -13.10
C ASN A 71 2.65 15.96 -11.94
N GLN A 72 2.54 16.44 -10.69
CA GLN A 72 2.88 15.66 -9.50
C GLN A 72 2.03 14.38 -9.41
N ASP A 73 0.72 14.49 -9.59
CA ASP A 73 -0.18 13.33 -9.53
C ASP A 73 0.10 12.35 -10.68
N THR A 74 0.42 12.84 -11.88
CA THR A 74 0.82 11.98 -13.01
C THR A 74 2.10 11.19 -12.69
N HIS A 75 3.11 11.85 -12.11
CA HIS A 75 4.36 11.21 -11.72
C HIS A 75 4.15 10.23 -10.54
N ARG A 76 3.38 10.62 -9.51
CA ARG A 76 2.99 9.75 -8.38
C ARG A 76 2.32 8.48 -8.87
N VAL A 77 1.33 8.59 -9.77
CA VAL A 77 0.65 7.44 -10.37
C VAL A 77 1.65 6.53 -11.09
N ALA A 78 2.55 7.08 -11.89
CA ALA A 78 3.53 6.28 -12.65
C ALA A 78 4.47 5.49 -11.72
N VAL A 79 5.01 6.15 -10.69
CA VAL A 79 5.91 5.51 -9.71
C VAL A 79 5.17 4.47 -8.87
N LEU A 80 3.96 4.78 -8.40
CA LEU A 80 3.12 3.83 -7.65
C LEU A 80 2.77 2.59 -8.47
N LYS A 81 2.45 2.76 -9.77
CA LYS A 81 2.23 1.62 -10.68
C LYS A 81 3.45 0.73 -10.79
N LEU A 82 4.66 1.30 -10.91
CA LEU A 82 5.90 0.52 -10.94
C LEU A 82 6.11 -0.25 -9.63
N PHE A 83 5.90 0.42 -8.49
CA PHE A 83 6.04 -0.21 -7.18
C PHE A 83 5.05 -1.36 -6.98
N PHE A 84 3.76 -1.11 -7.21
CA PHE A 84 2.72 -2.13 -7.09
C PHE A 84 2.91 -3.26 -8.10
N ARG A 85 3.34 -2.96 -9.32
CA ARG A 85 3.65 -3.98 -10.31
C ARG A 85 4.79 -4.89 -9.84
N ALA A 86 5.87 -4.32 -9.30
CA ALA A 86 6.96 -5.10 -8.74
C ALA A 86 6.50 -6.01 -7.58
N MET A 87 5.57 -5.54 -6.74
CA MET A 87 5.00 -6.38 -5.67
C MET A 87 4.12 -7.50 -6.25
N LYS A 88 3.28 -7.20 -7.23
CA LYS A 88 2.42 -8.17 -7.91
C LYS A 88 3.23 -9.25 -8.63
N ASP A 89 4.28 -8.87 -9.34
CA ASP A 89 5.16 -9.79 -10.05
C ASP A 89 5.91 -10.72 -9.06
N ARG A 90 6.04 -10.31 -7.79
CA ARG A 90 6.57 -11.13 -6.68
C ARG A 90 5.49 -11.89 -5.89
N GLY A 91 4.25 -11.93 -6.38
CA GLY A 91 3.17 -12.74 -5.81
C GLY A 91 2.15 -12.00 -4.94
N LEU A 92 2.33 -10.71 -4.65
CA LEU A 92 1.35 -9.96 -3.84
C LEU A 92 0.02 -9.85 -4.57
N ASN A 93 -1.02 -10.51 -4.04
CA ASN A 93 -2.34 -10.59 -4.65
C ASN A 93 -3.47 -10.34 -3.62
N PRO A 94 -3.73 -9.06 -3.28
CA PRO A 94 -4.73 -8.68 -2.30
C PRO A 94 -6.15 -8.96 -2.81
N THR A 95 -7.03 -9.43 -1.93
CA THR A 95 -8.48 -9.35 -2.14
C THR A 95 -8.98 -7.95 -1.81
N PHE A 96 -8.42 -7.33 -0.76
CA PHE A 96 -8.73 -5.96 -0.37
C PHE A 96 -7.43 -5.17 -0.17
N MET A 97 -7.31 -4.05 -0.88
CA MET A 97 -6.24 -3.08 -0.72
C MET A 97 -6.83 -1.78 -0.18
N PHE A 98 -6.57 -1.49 1.10
CA PHE A 98 -7.01 -0.27 1.76
C PHE A 98 -6.03 0.88 1.48
N CYS A 99 -6.52 2.03 1.02
CA CYS A 99 -5.71 3.21 0.72
C CYS A 99 -6.35 4.50 1.26
N ASP A 100 -5.64 5.63 1.24
CA ASP A 100 -6.28 6.92 1.49
C ASP A 100 -7.24 7.26 0.32
N LYS A 101 -8.08 8.29 0.48
CA LYS A 101 -8.86 8.87 -0.61
C LYS A 101 -7.95 9.76 -1.50
N ASP A 102 -6.86 9.17 -1.97
CA ASP A 102 -5.91 9.77 -2.88
C ASP A 102 -6.06 9.15 -4.28
N MET A 103 -6.31 9.98 -5.29
CA MET A 103 -6.56 9.48 -6.64
C MET A 103 -5.32 8.82 -7.26
N ALA A 104 -4.11 9.19 -6.84
CA ALA A 104 -2.91 8.56 -7.38
C ALA A 104 -2.78 7.12 -6.87
N GLU A 105 -3.03 6.88 -5.58
CA GLU A 105 -3.10 5.53 -5.00
C GLU A 105 -4.21 4.70 -5.62
N ILE A 106 -5.44 5.23 -5.69
CA ILE A 106 -6.58 4.53 -6.29
C ILE A 106 -6.24 4.10 -7.72
N ASN A 107 -5.87 5.05 -8.59
CA ASN A 107 -5.58 4.77 -10.00
C ASN A 107 -4.43 3.76 -10.18
N ALA A 108 -3.44 3.76 -9.29
CA ALA A 108 -2.33 2.81 -9.35
C ALA A 108 -2.74 1.39 -8.91
N ILE A 109 -3.58 1.25 -7.88
CA ILE A 109 -4.12 -0.04 -7.44
C ILE A 109 -5.03 -0.62 -8.53
N GLU A 110 -5.96 0.18 -9.07
CA GLU A 110 -6.90 -0.25 -10.10
C GLU A 110 -6.18 -0.76 -11.35
N ALA A 111 -5.12 -0.05 -11.77
CA ALA A 111 -4.31 -0.42 -12.92
C ALA A 111 -3.43 -1.67 -12.69
N THR A 112 -3.10 -1.99 -11.43
CA THR A 112 -2.22 -3.11 -11.10
C THR A 112 -2.98 -4.41 -10.88
N TRP A 113 -4.05 -4.38 -10.07
CA TRP A 113 -4.86 -5.57 -9.76
C TRP A 113 -6.21 -5.53 -10.46
N ASN A 114 -7.16 -4.74 -9.95
CA ASN A 114 -8.45 -4.43 -10.57
C ASN A 114 -9.20 -3.40 -9.69
N PRO A 115 -10.28 -2.77 -10.19
CA PRO A 115 -11.06 -1.81 -9.40
C PRO A 115 -11.77 -2.39 -8.16
N SER A 116 -12.16 -3.67 -8.18
CA SER A 116 -12.89 -4.28 -7.06
C SER A 116 -12.02 -4.58 -5.84
N VAL A 117 -10.69 -4.50 -5.97
CA VAL A 117 -9.71 -4.63 -4.88
C VAL A 117 -9.62 -3.36 -4.02
N VAL A 118 -9.91 -2.18 -4.57
CA VAL A 118 -9.73 -0.90 -3.86
C VAL A 118 -10.72 -0.77 -2.71
N ARG A 119 -10.23 -0.43 -1.52
CA ARG A 119 -11.03 -0.04 -0.35
C ARG A 119 -10.49 1.25 0.23
N LEU A 120 -11.37 2.11 0.74
CA LEU A 120 -10.93 3.28 1.48
C LEU A 120 -10.56 2.87 2.91
N CYS A 121 -9.44 3.40 3.39
CA CYS A 121 -9.01 3.23 4.77
C CYS A 121 -10.10 3.74 5.73
N LEU A 122 -10.52 2.86 6.64
CA LEU A 122 -11.61 3.15 7.59
C LEU A 122 -11.27 4.36 8.48
N TRP A 123 -10.00 4.52 8.87
CA TRP A 123 -9.58 5.65 9.68
C TRP A 123 -9.75 6.97 8.92
N HIS A 124 -9.26 7.04 7.67
CA HIS A 124 -9.41 8.21 6.80
C HIS A 124 -10.88 8.54 6.55
N LEU A 125 -11.71 7.52 6.29
CA LEU A 125 -13.16 7.70 6.11
C LEU A 125 -13.82 8.26 7.36
N LYS A 126 -13.59 7.66 8.54
CA LYS A 126 -14.17 8.12 9.81
C LYS A 126 -13.73 9.55 10.12
N ARG A 127 -12.47 9.87 9.88
CA ARG A 127 -11.93 11.23 10.07
C ARG A 127 -12.63 12.22 9.15
N ALA A 128 -12.73 11.93 7.85
CA ALA A 128 -13.37 12.80 6.87
C ALA A 128 -14.85 13.08 7.21
N VAL A 129 -15.61 12.04 7.59
CA VAL A 129 -17.01 12.17 8.01
C VAL A 129 -17.13 13.05 9.25
N LYS A 130 -16.33 12.79 10.30
CA LYS A 130 -16.35 13.60 11.53
C LYS A 130 -15.99 15.04 11.26
N THR A 131 -14.96 15.31 10.46
CA THR A 131 -14.56 16.67 10.09
C THR A 131 -15.67 17.39 9.35
N LYS A 132 -16.36 16.72 8.41
CA LYS A 132 -17.45 17.37 7.66
C LYS A 132 -18.67 17.67 8.52
N LEU A 133 -19.07 16.74 9.38
CA LEU A 133 -20.22 16.91 10.28
C LEU A 133 -19.96 17.90 11.42
N GLY A 134 -18.70 18.12 11.78
CA GLY A 134 -18.31 19.10 12.81
C GLY A 134 -18.18 20.54 12.30
N GLN A 135 -18.32 20.80 11.00
CA GLN A 135 -18.25 22.16 10.46
C GLN A 135 -19.57 22.91 10.73
N PRO A 136 -19.53 24.15 11.23
CA PRO A 136 -20.72 24.99 11.29
C PRO A 136 -21.28 25.19 9.88
N LYS A 137 -22.61 25.31 9.80
CA LYS A 137 -23.34 25.53 8.53
C LYS A 137 -22.94 26.86 7.90
#